data_AF-E8NAY6-F1
#
_entry.id   AF-E8NAY6-F1
#
_cell.length_a   1.000
_cell.length_b   1.000
_cell.length_c   1.000
_cell.angle_alpha   90.00
_cell.angle_beta   90.00
_cell.angle_gamma   90.00
#
_symmetry.space_group_name_H-M   'P 1'
#
loop_
_entity.id
_entity.type
_entity.pdbx_description
1 polymer ?
#
loop_
_entity_poly.entity_id
_entity_poly.type
_entity_poly.pdbx_seq_one_letter_code
_entity_poly.pdbx_strand_id
1 'polypeptide(L)'
;MSAASARERQRTAIRAAQARLAAFITSTAGDVEDAARDAEAALRTAVSSGAGLERVSAELELSPRALRAILEGSVRLRSLHPDDGLRPA
;
A
#
# COMPACT_ATOMS: atom_id res chain seq x y z
N MET A 1 -3.58 -21.08 16.81
CA MET A 1 -2.87 -20.47 15.67
C MET A 1 -1.42 -20.24 16.10
N SER A 2 -0.44 -20.79 15.39
CA SER A 2 0.97 -20.75 15.83
C SER A 2 1.64 -19.41 15.46
N ALA A 3 2.68 -19.02 16.21
CA ALA A 3 3.46 -17.82 15.89
C ALA A 3 4.05 -17.86 14.47
N ALA A 4 4.41 -19.04 13.98
CA ALA A 4 4.86 -19.25 12.59
C ALA A 4 3.76 -18.91 11.57
N SER A 5 2.52 -19.38 11.78
CA SER A 5 1.39 -19.07 10.90
C SER A 5 1.01 -17.58 10.91
N ALA A 6 1.21 -16.88 12.04
CA ALA A 6 1.00 -15.44 12.12
C ALA A 6 2.06 -14.67 11.31
N ARG A 7 3.35 -15.03 11.45
CA ARG A 7 4.44 -14.41 10.69
C ARG A 7 4.32 -14.64 9.18
N GLU A 8 3.88 -15.82 8.75
CA GLU A 8 3.69 -16.09 7.33
C GLU A 8 2.55 -15.24 6.75
N ARG A 9 1.42 -15.12 7.46
CA ARG A 9 0.33 -14.23 7.03
C ARG A 9 0.77 -12.77 6.92
N GLN A 10 1.57 -12.28 7.87
CA GLN A 10 2.15 -10.93 7.80
C GLN A 10 3.02 -10.76 6.56
N ARG A 11 3.92 -11.70 6.28
CA ARG A 11 4.79 -11.66 5.10
C ARG A 11 4.01 -11.69 3.80
N THR A 12 2.98 -12.52 3.71
CA THR A 12 2.12 -12.59 2.53
C THR A 12 1.35 -11.29 2.31
N ALA A 13 0.84 -10.67 3.38
CA ALA A 13 0.14 -9.40 3.29
C ALA A 13 1.09 -8.25 2.86
N ILE A 14 2.31 -8.20 3.39
CA ILE A 14 3.33 -7.21 2.99
C ILE A 14 3.71 -7.40 1.52
N ARG A 15 3.99 -8.64 1.08
CA ARG A 15 4.31 -8.94 -0.32
C ARG A 15 3.17 -8.56 -1.27
N ALA A 16 1.91 -8.80 -0.87
CA ALA A 16 0.76 -8.37 -1.65
C ALA A 16 0.69 -6.84 -1.76
N ALA A 17 0.94 -6.10 -0.68
CA ALA A 17 1.00 -4.65 -0.70
C ALA A 17 2.12 -4.11 -1.60
N GLN A 18 3.31 -4.70 -1.56
CA GLN A 18 4.41 -4.37 -2.47
C GLN A 18 4.01 -4.57 -3.94
N ALA A 19 3.41 -5.71 -4.26
CA ALA A 19 2.98 -6.01 -5.62
C ALA A 19 1.93 -5.02 -6.14
N ARG A 20 0.97 -4.62 -5.28
CA ARG A 20 -0.05 -3.64 -5.67
C ARG A 20 0.50 -2.22 -5.80
N LEU A 21 1.45 -1.82 -4.96
CA LEU A 21 2.17 -0.55 -5.13
C LEU A 21 2.97 -0.52 -6.43
N ALA A 22 3.66 -1.60 -6.77
CA ALA A 22 4.38 -1.70 -8.04
C ALA A 22 3.42 -1.58 -9.24
N ALA A 23 2.27 -2.26 -9.19
CA ALA A 23 1.24 -2.15 -10.23
C ALA A 23 0.69 -0.72 -10.35
N PHE A 24 0.47 -0.03 -9.23
CA PHE A 24 0.07 1.39 -9.22
C PHE A 24 1.12 2.29 -9.88
N ILE A 25 2.40 2.12 -9.55
CA ILE A 25 3.50 2.92 -10.13
C ILE A 25 3.58 2.76 -11.65
N THR A 26 3.27 1.57 -12.17
CA THR A 26 3.28 1.28 -13.62
C THR A 26 1.92 1.45 -14.28
N SER A 27 0.91 1.94 -13.56
CA SER A 27 -0.44 2.10 -14.08
C SER A 27 -0.53 3.23 -15.11
N THR A 28 -1.60 3.19 -15.89
CA THR A 28 -1.89 4.13 -16.97
C THR A 28 -3.18 4.91 -16.66
N ALA A 29 -3.52 5.88 -17.51
CA ALA A 29 -4.78 6.62 -17.36
C ALA A 29 -6.04 5.73 -17.33
N GLY A 30 -5.98 4.55 -17.96
CA GLY A 30 -7.12 3.63 -18.02
C GLY A 30 -7.40 2.87 -16.73
N ASP A 31 -6.39 2.68 -15.88
CA ASP A 31 -6.44 1.77 -14.72
C ASP A 31 -5.89 2.39 -13.43
N VAL A 32 -5.31 3.59 -13.46
CA VAL A 32 -4.72 4.28 -12.29
C VAL A 32 -5.67 4.39 -11.11
N GLU A 33 -6.97 4.56 -11.36
CA GLU A 33 -8.00 4.64 -10.33
C GLU A 33 -8.18 3.31 -9.59
N ASP A 34 -8.30 2.21 -10.33
CA ASP A 34 -8.46 0.88 -9.74
C ASP A 34 -7.16 0.41 -9.09
N ALA A 35 -6.02 0.65 -9.75
CA ALA A 35 -4.69 0.34 -9.21
C ALA A 35 -4.42 1.08 -7.89
N ALA A 36 -4.82 2.36 -7.78
CA ALA A 36 -4.70 3.12 -6.54
C ALA A 36 -5.56 2.51 -5.42
N ARG A 37 -6.84 2.19 -5.69
CA ARG A 37 -7.74 1.59 -4.70
C ARG A 37 -7.25 0.23 -4.22
N ASP A 38 -6.77 -0.60 -5.15
CA ASP A 38 -6.23 -1.92 -4.86
C ASP A 38 -4.97 -1.85 -4.01
N ALA A 39 -4.07 -0.92 -4.31
CA ALA A 39 -2.89 -0.66 -3.49
C ALA A 39 -3.27 -0.20 -2.09
N GLU A 40 -4.19 0.77 -1.95
CA GLU A 40 -4.68 1.20 -0.63
C GLU A 40 -5.33 0.06 0.17
N ALA A 41 -6.13 -0.79 -0.47
CA ALA A 41 -6.74 -1.96 0.17
C ALA A 41 -5.67 -2.96 0.66
N ALA A 42 -4.63 -3.18 -0.13
CA ALA A 42 -3.51 -4.04 0.25
C ALA A 42 -2.71 -3.44 1.41
N LEU A 43 -2.49 -2.12 1.45
CA LEU A 43 -1.87 -1.42 2.59
C LEU A 43 -2.68 -1.61 3.88
N ARG A 44 -4.00 -1.41 3.83
CA ARG A 44 -4.89 -1.64 4.99
C ARG A 44 -4.81 -3.09 5.47
N THR A 45 -4.76 -4.05 4.55
CA THR A 45 -4.62 -5.48 4.85
C THR A 45 -3.26 -5.78 5.50
N ALA A 46 -2.18 -5.21 4.98
CA ALA A 46 -0.84 -5.39 5.54
C ALA A 46 -0.74 -4.87 6.98
N VAL A 47 -1.29 -3.69 7.27
CA VAL A 47 -1.31 -3.13 8.63
C VAL A 47 -2.22 -3.96 9.55
N SER A 48 -3.40 -4.36 9.07
CA SER A 48 -4.35 -5.17 9.83
C SER A 48 -3.90 -6.62 10.05
N SER A 49 -2.87 -7.10 9.35
CA SER A 49 -2.26 -8.42 9.55
C SER A 49 -1.52 -8.58 10.90
N GLY A 50 -1.38 -7.49 11.65
CA GLY A 50 -0.63 -7.43 12.90
C GLY A 50 0.87 -7.21 12.70
N ALA A 51 1.31 -6.87 11.49
CA ALA A 51 2.71 -6.56 11.21
C ALA A 51 3.19 -5.25 11.89
N GLY A 52 2.26 -4.38 12.33
CA GLY A 52 2.57 -3.08 12.91
C GLY A 52 2.96 -2.05 11.84
N LEU A 53 2.58 -0.80 12.04
CA LEU A 53 2.75 0.25 11.03
C LEU A 53 4.22 0.48 10.68
N GLU A 54 5.11 0.52 11.67
CA GLU A 54 6.56 0.73 11.49
C GLU A 54 7.23 -0.32 10.61
N ARG A 55 6.86 -1.59 10.80
CA ARG A 55 7.40 -2.68 9.98
C ARG A 55 6.89 -2.61 8.56
N VAL A 56 5.60 -2.37 8.38
CA VAL A 56 5.00 -2.23 7.05
C VAL A 56 5.62 -1.04 6.33
N SER A 57 5.81 0.10 6.98
CA SER A 57 6.48 1.25 6.38
C SER A 57 7.93 0.95 5.97
N ALA A 58 8.70 0.27 6.81
CA ALA A 58 10.08 -0.09 6.48
C ALA A 58 10.17 -1.04 5.28
N GLU A 59 9.32 -2.06 5.21
CA GLU A 59 9.31 -3.05 4.13
C GLU A 59 8.77 -2.49 2.81
N LEU A 60 7.96 -1.42 2.88
CA LEU A 60 7.42 -0.73 1.71
C LEU A 60 8.26 0.49 1.30
N GLU A 61 9.33 0.79 2.02
CA GLU A 61 10.15 1.99 1.82
C GLU A 61 9.32 3.30 1.82
N LEU A 62 8.23 3.31 2.60
CA LEU A 62 7.36 4.46 2.78
C LEU A 62 7.66 5.10 4.13
N SER A 63 7.51 6.43 4.24
CA SER A 63 7.53 7.04 5.57
C SER A 63 6.31 6.57 6.39
N PRO A 64 6.47 6.30 7.71
CA PRO A 64 5.35 5.95 8.59
C PRO A 64 4.22 6.99 8.54
N ARG A 65 4.58 8.28 8.40
CA ARG A 65 3.63 9.39 8.28
C ARG A 65 2.82 9.32 6.99
N ALA A 66 3.46 9.07 5.84
CA ALA A 66 2.77 8.95 4.57
C ALA A 66 1.84 7.72 4.57
N LEU A 67 2.32 6.59 5.07
CA LEU A 67 1.51 5.38 5.20
C LEU A 67 0.26 5.64 6.07
N ARG A 68 0.43 6.30 7.22
CA ARG A 68 -0.70 6.69 8.07
C ARG A 68 -1.68 7.61 7.34
N ALA A 69 -1.19 8.64 6.65
CA ALA A 69 -2.05 9.58 5.92
C ALA A 69 -2.88 8.91 4.81
N ILE A 70 -2.31 7.91 4.11
CA ILE A 70 -3.03 7.11 3.11
C ILE A 70 -4.11 6.25 3.77
N LEU A 71 -3.78 5.59 4.88
CA LEU A 71 -4.70 4.70 5.59
C LEU A 71 -5.89 5.45 6.21
N GLU A 72 -5.65 6.66 6.69
CA GLU A 72 -6.67 7.57 7.24
C GLU A 72 -7.51 8.25 6.14
N GLY A 73 -7.13 8.11 4.87
CA GLY A 73 -7.79 8.79 3.75
C GLY A 73 -7.50 10.29 3.65
N SER A 74 -6.58 10.80 4.49
CA SER A 74 -6.08 12.18 4.45
C SER A 74 -5.36 12.49 3.13
N VAL A 75 -4.75 11.47 2.51
CA VAL A 75 -4.14 11.55 1.18
C VAL A 75 -4.58 10.35 0.37
N ARG A 76 -5.08 10.57 -0.85
CA ARG A 76 -5.34 9.48 -1.79
C ARG A 76 -4.06 9.07 -2.47
N LEU A 77 -3.84 7.76 -2.63
CA LEU A 77 -2.64 7.26 -3.29
C LEU A 77 -2.54 7.77 -4.73
N ARG A 78 -3.68 7.90 -5.42
CA ARG A 78 -3.76 8.50 -6.77
C ARG A 78 -3.09 9.87 -6.88
N SER A 79 -3.23 10.72 -5.87
CA SER A 79 -2.63 12.05 -5.87
C SER A 79 -1.10 12.04 -5.75
N LEU A 80 -0.52 10.88 -5.42
CA LEU A 80 0.91 10.65 -5.27
C LEU A 80 1.51 9.87 -6.45
N HIS A 81 0.77 9.72 -7.55
CA HIS A 81 1.26 8.96 -8.71
C HIS A 81 2.59 9.57 -9.23
N PRO A 82 3.62 8.76 -9.58
CA PRO A 82 4.90 9.30 -10.05
C PRO A 82 4.78 10.08 -11.36
N ASP A 83 3.90 9.64 -12.27
CA ASP A 83 3.53 10.40 -13.47
C ASP A 83 2.58 11.57 -13.12
N ASP A 84 3.06 12.79 -13.32
CA ASP A 84 2.30 14.03 -13.11
C ASP A 84 1.04 14.11 -13.98
N GLY A 85 1.07 13.54 -15.20
CA GLY A 85 -0.07 13.53 -16.11
C GLY A 85 -1.24 12.64 -15.66
N LEU A 86 -0.97 11.74 -14.69
CA LEU A 86 -1.98 10.85 -14.10
C LEU A 86 -2.51 11.36 -12.75
N ARG A 87 -1.90 12.43 -12.21
CA ARG A 87 -2.41 13.08 -11.00
C ARG A 87 -3.70 13.85 -11.31
N PRO A 88 -4.64 13.93 -10.36
CA PRO A 88 -5.79 14.80 -10.50
C PRO A 88 -5.34 16.26 -10.63
N ALA A 89 -5.95 16.99 -11.56
CA ALA A 89 -5.74 18.41 -11.79
C ALA A 89 -6.27 19.28 -10.64
#